data_AF-R9B230-F1
#
_entry.id   AF-R9B230-F1
#
_cell.length_a   1.000
_cell.length_b   1.000
_cell.length_c   1.000
_cell.angle_alpha   90.00
_cell.angle_beta   90.00
_cell.angle_gamma   90.00
#
_symmetry.space_group_name_H-M   'P 1'
#
loop_
_entity.id
_entity.type
_entity.pdbx_description
1 polymer ?
#
loop_
_entity_poly.entity_id
_entity_poly.type
_entity_poly.pdbx_seq_one_letter_code
_entity_poly.pdbx_strand_id
1 'polypeptide(L)'
;MSNQTDHTIVRLRVPPELKLKIEKSAEANNRSQSAEMVARLEQAFSQNQNDFNAGYNACMAHMIIAVSKAMSEKGIPWSDVQKTLIEVVDDFHRIANDKKAP
;
A
#
# COMPACT_ATOMS: atom_id res chain seq x y z
N MET A 1 -3.05 -39.92 -16.32
CA MET A 1 -3.26 -38.89 -17.37
C MET A 1 -2.95 -37.54 -16.75
N SER A 2 -2.23 -36.68 -17.47
CA SER A 2 -1.53 -35.49 -16.95
C SER A 2 -2.50 -34.38 -16.51
N ASN A 3 -2.28 -33.82 -15.31
CA ASN A 3 -2.95 -32.61 -14.82
C ASN A 3 -2.47 -31.39 -15.62
N GLN A 4 -3.07 -31.15 -16.78
CA GLN A 4 -2.90 -29.90 -17.51
C GLN A 4 -3.96 -28.94 -17.00
N THR A 5 -3.62 -28.18 -15.96
CA THR A 5 -4.47 -27.14 -15.37
C THR A 5 -4.98 -26.18 -16.45
N ASP A 6 -6.25 -25.80 -16.29
CA ASP A 6 -7.14 -25.11 -17.21
C ASP A 6 -6.68 -23.66 -17.52
N HIS A 7 -5.61 -23.51 -18.30
CA HIS A 7 -5.12 -22.20 -18.72
C HIS A 7 -6.03 -21.63 -19.82
N THR A 8 -6.85 -20.64 -19.47
CA THR A 8 -7.69 -19.92 -20.44
C THR A 8 -6.83 -18.98 -21.30
N ILE A 9 -6.92 -19.10 -22.63
CA ILE A 9 -6.22 -18.23 -23.57
C ILE A 9 -6.98 -16.90 -23.70
N VAL A 10 -6.42 -15.81 -23.17
CA VAL A 10 -6.98 -14.46 -23.30
C VAL A 10 -6.26 -13.69 -24.40
N ARG A 11 -7.01 -13.25 -25.43
CA ARG A 11 -6.49 -12.39 -26.50
C ARG A 11 -6.60 -10.92 -26.12
N LEU A 12 -5.51 -10.36 -25.59
CA LEU A 12 -5.43 -8.95 -25.23
C LEU A 12 -5.01 -8.08 -26.44
N ARG A 13 -5.72 -6.98 -26.67
CA ARG A 13 -5.30 -5.93 -27.61
C ARG A 13 -4.45 -4.93 -26.85
N VAL A 14 -3.17 -4.86 -27.19
CA VAL A 14 -2.19 -4.01 -26.49
C VAL A 14 -1.74 -2.89 -27.44
N PRO A 15 -1.86 -1.60 -27.05
CA PRO A 15 -1.31 -0.48 -27.83
C PRO A 15 0.20 -0.65 -28.09
N PRO A 16 0.73 -0.16 -29.23
CA PRO A 16 2.12 -0.37 -29.61
C PRO A 16 3.11 0.19 -28.58
N GLU A 17 2.81 1.35 -27.99
CA GLU A 17 3.66 1.94 -26.93
C GLU A 17 3.71 1.07 -25.67
N LEU A 18 2.59 0.45 -25.31
CA LEU A 18 2.50 -0.40 -24.13
C LEU A 18 3.22 -1.73 -24.36
N LYS A 19 3.13 -2.27 -25.57
CA LYS A 19 3.87 -3.48 -25.97
C LYS A 19 5.38 -3.28 -25.82
N LEU A 20 5.92 -2.16 -26.29
CA LEU A 20 7.35 -1.82 -26.16
C LEU A 20 7.80 -1.74 -24.69
N LYS A 21 6.95 -1.23 -23.81
CA LYS A 21 7.23 -1.18 -22.36
C LYS A 21 7.28 -2.57 -21.74
N ILE A 22 6.35 -3.45 -22.15
CA ILE A 22 6.32 -4.85 -21.68
C ILE A 22 7.56 -5.60 -22.17
N GLU A 23 7.96 -5.42 -23.42
CA GLU A 23 9.17 -6.01 -24.01
C GLU A 23 10.42 -5.66 -23.21
N LYS A 24 10.69 -4.36 -23.03
CA LYS A 24 11.85 -3.90 -22.26
C LYS A 24 11.84 -4.40 -20.82
N SER A 25 10.66 -4.44 -20.19
CA SER A 25 10.51 -4.94 -18.82
C SER A 25 10.76 -6.44 -18.73
N ALA A 26 10.26 -7.21 -19.70
CA ALA A 26 10.43 -8.65 -19.75
C ALA A 26 11.91 -9.03 -19.95
N GLU A 27 12.61 -8.30 -20.83
CA GLU A 27 14.07 -8.43 -21.03
C GLU A 27 14.85 -8.13 -19.74
N ALA A 28 14.57 -6.99 -19.09
CA ALA A 28 15.23 -6.62 -17.84
C ALA A 28 15.01 -7.64 -16.71
N ASN A 29 13.84 -8.29 -16.69
CA ASN A 29 13.47 -9.29 -15.70
C ASN A 29 13.79 -10.74 -16.12
N ASN A 30 14.48 -10.95 -17.25
CA ASN A 30 14.83 -12.27 -17.79
C ASN A 30 13.63 -13.24 -17.89
N ARG A 31 12.47 -12.74 -18.34
CA ARG A 31 11.24 -13.54 -18.48
C ARG A 31 10.52 -13.26 -19.81
N SER A 32 9.57 -14.12 -20.17
CA SER A 32 8.76 -13.93 -21.37
C SER A 32 7.79 -12.75 -21.20
N GLN A 33 7.37 -12.12 -22.31
CA GLN A 33 6.37 -11.04 -22.28
C GLN A 33 5.06 -11.49 -21.60
N SER A 34 4.62 -12.73 -21.85
CA SER A 34 3.42 -13.28 -21.21
C SER A 34 3.61 -13.43 -19.70
N ALA A 35 4.77 -13.92 -19.24
CA ALA A 35 5.08 -14.03 -17.82
C ALA A 35 5.17 -12.65 -17.14
N GLU A 36 5.71 -11.64 -17.84
CA GLU A 36 5.71 -10.24 -17.38
C GLU A 36 4.29 -9.68 -17.22
N MET A 37 3.41 -9.92 -18.20
CA MET A 37 2.02 -9.47 -18.12
C MET A 37 1.27 -10.14 -16.98
N VAL A 38 1.39 -11.47 -16.83
CA VAL A 38 0.73 -12.21 -15.75
C VAL A 38 1.21 -11.71 -14.39
N ALA A 39 2.52 -11.58 -14.17
CA ALA A 39 3.04 -11.11 -12.90
C ALA A 39 2.59 -9.68 -12.55
N ARG A 40 2.49 -8.77 -13.54
CA ARG A 40 1.95 -7.42 -13.30
C ARG A 40 0.47 -7.43 -12.96
N LEU A 41 -0.31 -8.30 -13.61
CA LEU A 41 -1.72 -8.47 -13.30
C LEU A 41 -1.90 -9.03 -11.89
N GLU A 42 -1.17 -10.10 -11.56
CA GLU A 42 -1.16 -10.67 -10.21
C GLU A 42 -0.74 -9.63 -9.16
N GLN A 43 0.28 -8.82 -9.43
CA GLN A 43 0.67 -7.72 -8.57
C GLN A 43 -0.46 -6.68 -8.40
N ALA A 44 -1.15 -6.30 -9.48
CA ALA A 44 -2.26 -5.37 -9.41
C ALA A 44 -3.44 -5.91 -8.57
N PHE A 45 -3.69 -7.22 -8.61
CA PHE A 45 -4.71 -7.86 -7.76
C PHE A 45 -4.22 -8.14 -6.33
N SER A 46 -2.91 -8.31 -6.14
CA SER A 46 -2.29 -8.54 -4.82
C SER A 46 -2.16 -7.26 -4.00
N GLN A 47 -2.22 -6.10 -4.64
CA GLN A 47 -2.38 -4.80 -3.98
C GLN A 47 -3.78 -4.67 -3.37
N ASN A 48 -4.04 -5.47 -2.32
CA ASN A 48 -5.11 -5.18 -1.38
C ASN A 48 -4.82 -3.80 -0.77
N GLN A 49 -5.82 -2.92 -0.73
CA GLN A 49 -5.75 -1.61 -0.06
C GLN A 49 -5.27 -1.71 1.41
N ASN A 50 -5.29 -2.90 2.00
CA ASN A 50 -4.77 -3.21 3.32
C ASN A 50 -3.24 -3.01 3.45
N ASP A 51 -2.45 -3.21 2.40
CA ASP A 51 -0.98 -3.04 2.48
C ASP A 51 -0.55 -1.56 2.44
N PHE A 52 -1.31 -0.71 1.73
CA PHE A 52 -1.10 0.74 1.78
C PHE A 52 -1.33 1.27 3.21
N ASN A 53 -2.37 0.77 3.88
CA ASN A 53 -2.67 1.12 5.26
C ASN A 53 -1.59 0.62 6.24
N ALA A 54 -1.01 -0.57 6.01
CA ALA A 54 0.03 -1.09 6.89
C ALA A 54 1.30 -0.23 6.88
N GLY A 55 1.80 0.13 5.69
CA GLY A 55 2.97 1.01 5.55
C GLY A 55 2.72 2.43 6.08
N TYR A 56 1.54 2.98 5.80
CA TYR A 56 1.11 4.28 6.32
C TYR A 56 1.01 4.27 7.86
N ASN A 57 0.35 3.27 8.44
CA ASN A 57 0.21 3.12 9.90
C ASN A 57 1.56 2.97 10.58
N ALA A 58 2.47 2.18 10.00
CA ALA A 58 3.82 2.02 10.53
C ALA A 58 4.59 3.35 10.53
N CYS A 59 4.54 4.12 9.44
CA CYS A 59 5.18 5.44 9.35
C CYS A 59 4.61 6.43 10.39
N MET A 60 3.28 6.50 10.49
CA MET A 60 2.61 7.38 11.45
C MET A 60 2.96 7.03 12.90
N ALA A 61 2.97 5.73 13.26
CA ALA A 61 3.35 5.28 14.59
C ALA A 61 4.80 5.67 14.94
N HIS A 62 5.75 5.48 14.01
CA HIS A 62 7.14 5.88 14.23
C HIS A 62 7.29 7.39 14.40
N MET A 63 6.54 8.18 13.62
CA MET A 63 6.55 9.65 13.74
C MET A 63 6.04 10.10 15.11
N ILE A 64 4.92 9.53 15.58
CA ILE A 64 4.35 9.83 16.90
C ILE A 64 5.36 9.49 18.01
N ILE A 65 5.99 8.31 17.93
CA ILE A 65 7.00 7.88 18.92
C ILE A 65 8.21 8.82 18.91
N ALA A 66 8.72 9.19 17.74
CA ALA A 66 9.87 10.08 17.61
C ALA A 66 9.58 11.47 18.19
N VAL A 67 8.42 12.05 17.89
CA VAL A 67 8.00 13.35 18.43
C VAL A 67 7.79 13.25 19.94
N SER A 68 7.13 12.21 20.42
CA SER A 68 6.92 11.94 21.85
C SER A 68 8.23 11.85 22.63
N LYS A 69 9.22 11.18 22.05
CA LYS A 69 10.57 11.06 22.62
C LYS A 69 11.24 12.44 22.69
N ALA A 70 11.23 13.20 21.59
CA ALA A 70 11.79 14.55 21.55
C ALA A 70 11.12 15.52 22.53
N MET A 71 9.82 15.36 22.78
CA MET A 71 9.08 16.14 23.79
C MET A 71 9.47 15.75 25.22
N SER A 72 9.61 14.45 25.49
CA SER A 72 10.11 13.95 26.79
C SER A 72 11.53 14.46 27.08
N GLU A 73 12.41 14.48 26.08
CA GLU A 73 13.78 15.01 26.21
C GLU A 73 13.81 16.51 26.53
N LYS A 74 12.78 17.26 26.15
CA LYS A 74 12.61 18.69 26.48
C LYS A 74 11.94 18.91 27.85
N GLY A 75 11.71 17.86 28.63
CA GLY A 75 11.13 17.94 29.96
C GLY A 75 9.60 18.09 29.96
N ILE A 76 8.93 17.84 28.83
CA ILE A 76 7.47 17.79 28.80
C ILE A 76 7.04 16.46 29.43
N PRO A 77 6.17 16.47 30.46
CA PRO A 77 5.67 15.25 31.07
C PRO A 77 4.95 14.36 30.05
N TRP A 78 5.21 13.05 30.10
CA TRP A 78 4.53 12.07 29.24
C TRP A 78 3.00 12.13 29.39
N SER A 79 2.48 12.48 30.57
CA SER A 79 1.05 12.67 30.81
C SER A 79 0.43 13.73 29.90
N ASP A 80 1.14 14.83 29.66
CA ASP A 80 0.65 15.95 28.86
C ASP A 80 0.70 15.57 27.37
N VAL A 81 1.79 14.92 26.94
CA VAL A 81 1.92 14.38 25.57
C VAL A 81 0.83 13.35 25.29
N GLN A 82 0.61 12.40 26.20
CA GLN A 82 -0.40 11.37 26.08
C GLN A 82 -1.81 11.97 26.00
N LYS A 83 -2.12 12.97 26.84
CA LYS A 83 -3.40 13.66 26.81
C LYS A 83 -3.65 14.32 25.45
N THR A 84 -2.68 15.07 24.93
CA THR A 84 -2.81 15.72 23.61
C THR A 84 -2.96 14.69 22.48
N LEU A 85 -2.25 13.57 22.52
CA LEU A 85 -2.40 12.51 21.53
C LEU A 85 -3.82 11.91 21.54
N ILE A 86 -4.40 11.67 22.73
CA ILE A 86 -5.77 11.16 22.86
C ILE A 86 -6.77 12.16 22.28
N GLU A 87 -6.65 13.45 22.63
CA GLU A 87 -7.54 14.51 22.12
C GLU A 87 -7.50 14.58 20.58
N VAL A 88 -6.31 14.52 19.98
CA VAL A 88 -6.15 14.53 18.52
C VAL A 88 -6.78 13.29 17.87
N VAL A 89 -6.61 12.11 18.48
CA VAL A 89 -7.20 10.86 17.97
C VAL A 89 -8.72 10.91 18.07
N ASP A 90 -9.30 11.41 19.16
CA ASP A 90 -10.74 11.54 19.35
C ASP A 90 -11.35 12.53 18.35
N ASP A 91 -10.69 13.67 18.12
CA ASP A 91 -11.10 14.65 17.10
C ASP A 91 -11.07 14.05 15.69
N PHE A 92 -10.05 13.23 15.38
CA PHE A 92 -9.96 12.54 14.10
C PHE A 92 -11.11 11.53 13.90
N HIS A 93 -11.43 10.75 14.94
CA HIS A 93 -12.57 9.82 14.91
C HIS A 93 -13.90 10.56 14.73
N ARG A 94 -14.08 11.70 15.41
CA ARG A 94 -15.28 12.54 15.23
C ARG A 94 -15.43 13.00 13.79
N ILE A 95 -14.38 13.62 13.21
CA ILE A 95 -14.39 14.11 11.82
C ILE A 95 -14.62 12.98 10.81
N ALA A 96 -14.01 11.81 11.02
CA ALA A 96 -14.18 10.66 10.14
C ALA A 96 -15.60 10.09 10.17
N ASN A 97 -16.26 10.10 11.34
CA ASN A 97 -17.64 9.66 11.50
C ASN A 97 -18.64 10.68 10.97
N ASP A 98 -18.40 11.98 11.14
CA ASP A 98 -19.25 13.05 10.61
C ASP A 98 -19.26 13.06 9.07
N LYS A 99 -18.13 12.70 8.43
CA LYS A 99 -18.04 12.53 6.97
C LYS A 99 -18.69 11.24 6.43
N LYS A 100 -19.07 10.30 7.30
CA LYS A 100 -19.73 9.04 6.96
C LYS A 100 -21.26 9.08 7.10
N ALA A 101 -21.82 10.17 7.64
CA ALA A 101 -23.27 10.38 7.65
C ALA A 101 -23.74 10.81 6.24
N PRO A 102 -24.83 10.21 5.72
CA PRO A 102 -25.36 10.51 4.38
C PRO A 102 -25.92 11.94 4.24
#